data_AF-A0A1M3TBT6-F1
#
_entry.id   AF-A0A1M3TBT6-F1
#
_cell.length_a   1.000
_cell.length_b   1.000
_cell.length_c   1.000
_cell.angle_alpha   90.00
_cell.angle_beta   90.00
_cell.angle_gamma   90.00
#
_symmetry.space_group_name_H-M   'P 1'
#
loop_
_entity.id
_entity.type
_entity.pdbx_description
1 polymer ?
#
loop_
_entity_poly.entity_id
_entity_poly.type
_entity_poly.pdbx_seq_one_letter_code
_entity_poly.pdbx_strand_id
1 'polypeptide(L)'
;MQQWVMSDRAIPRSYRMMQGFGVNTYCLVNDKGQRHFVKFHFTPELGVHSLVWDEALKIAGQDPDFHRKDLMDAIEAGHYPRWKFGIQVIPEEKKDNFEFDIQDATKIWPEELVPIQYIGQLELNRNVDEYFPQTEQVAFCTSHIVPGIDFSDDPLLVGRNFSYFDTQISRLGPNWQELPINRPVCPYMSLVNRDGQMRHRITKGKVNYWPNRFDANPPSSPAHGGFATYPEKQRGVKARALSDKFSEHFNQAQLFYNSLSPIEKLHVSKAFSFELDHCDEEIVYKRLSERLAVVDLQLAKTVAKNVGGNTPTKAPKENDGKTSKGLSQFDYLSDTAQITTRRVAILIADGFDLNSYGDMKSALQQQNAFVFTIGSQRQGVTSGSGEKVIPDHHFPGMRSTLFDATFVPGGKHVDVLAKNGIAKHWIAESFAHLKPIAGVNEAVDFIRKQINLDAVKYASDGQVKESYGVVTAHGAPAQLLQVSSNIGSESKGFIDQFIWQISRHRNWQRELDGLVDEIAA
;
A
#
# COMPACT_ATOMS: atom_id res chain seq x y z
N MET A 1 -7.90 13.45 7.80
CA MET A 1 -7.85 11.97 7.89
C MET A 1 -8.91 11.29 7.04
N GLN A 2 -10.21 11.64 7.13
CA GLN A 2 -11.28 10.97 6.35
C GLN A 2 -10.95 10.84 4.85
N GLN A 3 -10.43 11.89 4.22
CA GLN A 3 -10.11 11.83 2.78
C GLN A 3 -9.01 10.81 2.46
N TRP A 4 -8.05 10.59 3.37
CA TRP A 4 -7.03 9.57 3.20
C TRP A 4 -7.62 8.16 3.32
N VAL A 5 -8.48 7.92 4.30
CA VAL A 5 -9.14 6.61 4.51
C VAL A 5 -10.09 6.27 3.38
N MET A 6 -10.78 7.25 2.82
CA MET A 6 -11.69 7.05 1.68
C MET A 6 -10.97 7.05 0.34
N SER A 7 -9.65 7.26 0.33
CA SER A 7 -8.84 7.10 -0.88
C SER A 7 -8.29 5.69 -0.98
N ASP A 8 -7.82 5.35 -2.18
CA ASP A 8 -7.14 4.10 -2.48
C ASP A 8 -5.97 3.76 -1.54
N ARG A 9 -5.39 4.78 -0.86
CA ARG A 9 -4.34 4.58 0.16
C ARG A 9 -4.75 3.59 1.26
N ALA A 10 -6.04 3.42 1.52
CA ALA A 10 -6.57 2.51 2.54
C ALA A 10 -6.74 1.06 2.07
N ILE A 11 -6.62 0.80 0.76
CA ILE A 11 -6.73 -0.53 0.15
C ILE A 11 -5.48 -0.87 -0.67
N PRO A 12 -4.28 -0.87 -0.05
CA PRO A 12 -3.03 -1.08 -0.77
C PRO A 12 -3.02 -2.46 -1.44
N ARG A 13 -2.41 -2.56 -2.63
CA ARG A 13 -2.21 -3.84 -3.34
C ARG A 13 -1.29 -4.77 -2.56
N SER A 14 -0.31 -4.21 -1.86
CA SER A 14 0.67 -4.94 -1.06
C SER A 14 1.25 -4.01 0.00
N TYR A 15 1.62 -4.54 1.17
CA TYR A 15 2.42 -3.78 2.13
C TYR A 15 3.72 -3.26 1.51
N ARG A 16 4.28 -3.96 0.51
CA ARG A 16 5.51 -3.58 -0.20
C ARG A 16 5.35 -2.38 -1.14
N MET A 17 4.09 -1.97 -1.40
CA MET A 17 3.70 -0.94 -2.36
C MET A 17 2.91 0.20 -1.68
N MET A 18 3.22 0.48 -0.41
CA MET A 18 2.65 1.61 0.33
C MET A 18 3.73 2.41 1.06
N GLN A 19 3.47 3.69 1.30
CA GLN A 19 4.33 4.54 2.11
C GLN A 19 4.16 4.24 3.60
N GLY A 20 5.15 4.66 4.39
CA GLY A 20 5.08 4.71 5.85
C GLY A 20 5.39 6.11 6.36
N PHE A 21 4.70 6.53 7.42
CA PHE A 21 4.87 7.86 8.00
C PHE A 21 5.01 7.77 9.52
N GLY A 22 5.91 8.56 10.11
CA GLY A 22 5.97 8.72 11.56
C GLY A 22 4.74 9.42 12.14
N VAL A 23 4.01 10.15 11.29
CA VAL A 23 2.83 10.99 11.58
C VAL A 23 3.12 12.12 12.55
N ASN A 24 3.51 11.84 13.78
CA ASN A 24 3.80 12.86 14.79
C ASN A 24 5.08 13.62 14.48
N THR A 25 5.18 14.84 15.00
CA THR A 25 6.42 15.61 14.94
C THR A 25 7.37 15.15 16.04
N TYR A 26 8.57 14.76 15.67
CA TYR A 26 9.65 14.44 16.61
C TYR A 26 10.68 15.56 16.60
N CYS A 27 11.72 15.43 17.44
CA CYS A 27 12.85 16.33 17.47
C CYS A 27 14.14 15.56 17.19
N LEU A 28 15.05 16.16 16.42
CA LEU A 28 16.46 15.75 16.33
C LEU A 28 17.33 16.78 17.06
N VAL A 29 18.25 16.31 17.90
CA VAL A 29 19.18 17.15 18.66
C VAL A 29 20.60 16.79 18.25
N ASN A 30 21.35 17.76 17.72
CA ASN A 30 22.73 17.55 17.30
C ASN A 30 23.74 17.65 18.46
N ASP A 31 25.02 17.40 18.15
CA ASP A 31 26.15 17.46 19.08
C ASP A 31 26.38 18.85 19.73
N LYS A 32 25.89 19.91 19.09
CA LYS A 32 25.90 21.29 19.61
C LYS A 32 24.67 21.60 20.47
N GLY A 33 23.79 20.63 20.70
CA GLY A 33 22.55 20.80 21.45
C GLY A 33 21.47 21.60 20.70
N GLN A 34 21.55 21.70 19.37
CA GLN A 34 20.56 22.41 18.56
C GLN A 34 19.42 21.46 18.17
N ARG A 35 18.18 21.89 18.43
CA ARG A 35 16.97 21.12 18.12
C ARG A 35 16.43 21.46 16.73
N HIS A 36 15.94 20.43 16.04
CA HIS A 36 15.16 20.55 14.81
C HIS A 36 13.91 19.69 14.91
N PHE A 37 12.78 20.18 14.42
CA PHE A 37 11.56 19.38 14.30
C PHE A 37 11.64 18.49 13.07
N VAL A 38 11.18 17.24 13.18
CA VAL A 38 11.30 16.23 12.13
C VAL A 38 10.01 15.44 11.91
N LYS A 39 9.72 15.10 10.66
CA LYS A 39 8.78 14.02 10.26
C LYS A 39 9.56 12.93 9.53
N PHE A 40 9.25 11.67 9.84
CA PHE A 40 9.86 10.49 9.22
C PHE A 40 8.99 9.93 8.10
N HIS A 41 9.63 9.53 7.00
CA HIS A 41 8.98 9.04 5.79
C HIS A 41 9.66 7.77 5.28
N PHE A 42 8.85 6.81 4.82
CA PHE A 42 9.27 5.62 4.10
C PHE A 42 8.58 5.61 2.73
N THR A 43 9.37 5.68 1.65
CA THR A 43 8.85 5.68 0.28
C THR A 43 9.22 4.37 -0.42
N PRO A 44 8.23 3.53 -0.83
CA PRO A 44 8.50 2.22 -1.42
C PRO A 44 9.19 2.35 -2.78
N GLU A 45 10.18 1.50 -3.04
CA GLU A 45 10.87 1.48 -4.34
C GLU A 45 10.04 0.85 -5.45
N LEU A 46 9.04 0.03 -5.10
CA LEU A 46 8.09 -0.55 -6.06
C LEU A 46 6.98 0.42 -6.49
N GLY A 47 6.97 1.64 -5.94
CA GLY A 47 5.89 2.62 -6.12
C GLY A 47 4.72 2.38 -5.19
N VAL A 48 3.70 3.24 -5.30
CA VAL A 48 2.48 3.19 -4.49
C VAL A 48 1.31 2.68 -5.33
N HIS A 49 0.72 1.55 -4.94
CA HIS A 49 -0.29 0.83 -5.73
C HIS A 49 -1.41 0.29 -4.85
N SER A 50 -2.64 0.29 -5.36
CA SER A 50 -3.85 0.00 -4.60
C SER A 50 -4.83 -0.90 -5.36
N LEU A 51 -5.62 -1.66 -4.62
CA LEU A 51 -6.72 -2.45 -5.18
C LEU A 51 -7.89 -1.54 -5.59
N VAL A 52 -8.88 -2.11 -6.27
CA VAL A 52 -10.23 -1.51 -6.39
C VAL A 52 -11.17 -2.14 -5.38
N TRP A 53 -12.26 -1.46 -5.01
CA TRP A 53 -13.07 -1.86 -3.85
C TRP A 53 -13.72 -3.24 -3.96
N ASP A 54 -14.38 -3.57 -5.09
CA ASP A 54 -14.98 -4.89 -5.30
C ASP A 54 -13.95 -6.02 -5.18
N GLU A 55 -12.77 -5.80 -5.75
CA GLU A 55 -11.64 -6.72 -5.64
C GLU A 55 -11.18 -6.88 -4.19
N ALA A 56 -11.02 -5.79 -3.44
CA ALA A 56 -10.61 -5.83 -2.04
C ALA A 56 -11.59 -6.61 -1.17
N LEU A 57 -12.90 -6.41 -1.36
CA LEU A 57 -13.95 -7.18 -0.68
C LEU A 57 -13.89 -8.68 -1.03
N LYS A 58 -13.76 -9.00 -2.33
CA LYS A 58 -13.64 -10.40 -2.78
C LYS A 58 -12.40 -11.07 -2.22
N ILE A 59 -11.25 -10.39 -2.20
CA ILE A 59 -10.00 -10.90 -1.61
C ILE A 59 -10.19 -11.17 -0.12
N ALA A 60 -10.85 -10.27 0.62
CA ALA A 60 -11.05 -10.46 2.06
C ALA A 60 -11.81 -11.77 2.40
N GLY A 61 -12.66 -12.26 1.50
CA GLY A 61 -13.30 -13.58 1.64
C GLY A 61 -12.51 -14.74 1.01
N GLN A 62 -11.87 -14.52 -0.14
CA GLN A 62 -11.20 -15.57 -0.92
C GLN A 62 -9.80 -15.92 -0.37
N ASP A 63 -9.07 -14.93 0.13
CA ASP A 63 -7.74 -15.06 0.70
C ASP A 63 -7.52 -13.97 1.78
N PRO A 64 -8.03 -14.17 3.02
CA PRO A 64 -7.86 -13.20 4.10
C PRO A 64 -6.39 -13.00 4.51
N ASP A 65 -5.48 -13.88 4.06
CA ASP A 65 -4.04 -13.80 4.28
C ASP A 65 -3.29 -13.15 3.09
N PHE A 66 -4.00 -12.53 2.13
CA PHE A 66 -3.42 -12.05 0.87
C PHE A 66 -2.16 -11.19 1.04
N HIS A 67 -2.19 -10.16 1.91
CA HIS A 67 -1.03 -9.31 2.17
C HIS A 67 0.08 -10.03 2.96
N ARG A 68 -0.28 -10.95 3.86
CA ARG A 68 0.68 -11.76 4.62
C ARG A 68 1.47 -12.67 3.69
N LYS A 69 0.77 -13.40 2.81
CA LYS A 69 1.36 -14.27 1.80
C LYS A 69 2.17 -13.48 0.77
N ASP A 70 1.65 -12.36 0.28
CA ASP A 70 2.39 -11.48 -0.64
C ASP A 70 3.75 -11.03 -0.08
N LEU A 71 3.83 -10.65 1.20
CA LEU A 71 5.09 -10.29 1.83
C LEU A 71 6.02 -11.50 2.01
N MET A 72 5.47 -12.61 2.52
CA MET A 72 6.22 -13.84 2.77
C MET A 72 6.82 -14.42 1.49
N ASP A 73 6.00 -14.60 0.45
CA ASP A 73 6.40 -15.14 -0.85
C ASP A 73 7.48 -14.26 -1.51
N ALA A 74 7.36 -12.93 -1.42
CA ALA A 74 8.33 -12.01 -1.99
C ALA A 74 9.71 -12.16 -1.33
N ILE A 75 9.74 -12.29 0.00
CA ILE A 75 10.98 -12.49 0.76
C ILE A 75 11.58 -13.87 0.46
N GLU A 76 10.77 -14.93 0.39
CA GLU A 76 11.24 -16.30 0.07
C GLU A 76 11.81 -16.39 -1.34
N ALA A 77 11.23 -15.68 -2.30
CA ALA A 77 11.71 -15.60 -3.67
C ALA A 77 12.96 -14.70 -3.83
N GLY A 78 13.48 -14.10 -2.74
CA GLY A 78 14.64 -13.19 -2.79
C GLY A 78 14.32 -11.79 -3.32
N HIS A 79 13.04 -11.45 -3.49
CA HIS A 79 12.59 -10.11 -3.87
C HIS A 79 12.28 -9.26 -2.64
N TYR A 80 13.35 -8.86 -1.95
CA TYR A 80 13.27 -8.11 -0.71
C TYR A 80 12.65 -6.72 -0.94
N PRO A 81 11.52 -6.40 -0.30
CA PRO A 81 10.93 -5.09 -0.42
C PRO A 81 11.79 -4.03 0.27
N ARG A 82 11.89 -2.87 -0.39
CA ARG A 82 12.72 -1.74 0.03
C ARG A 82 11.95 -0.44 0.08
N TRP A 83 12.31 0.39 1.05
CA TRP A 83 11.82 1.75 1.19
C TRP A 83 12.99 2.71 1.38
N LYS A 84 12.95 3.84 0.67
CA LYS A 84 13.82 4.98 0.97
C LYS A 84 13.37 5.61 2.27
N PHE A 85 14.26 5.73 3.24
CA PHE A 85 14.01 6.42 4.50
C PHE A 85 14.38 7.90 4.37
N GLY A 86 13.43 8.78 4.64
CA GLY A 86 13.59 10.22 4.51
C GLY A 86 13.09 11.02 5.71
N ILE A 87 13.60 12.24 5.81
CA ILE A 87 13.26 13.20 6.86
C ILE A 87 12.84 14.54 6.25
N GLN A 88 11.78 15.13 6.79
CA GLN A 88 11.51 16.56 6.64
C GLN A 88 12.02 17.26 7.89
N VAL A 89 12.72 18.39 7.74
CA VAL A 89 13.40 19.07 8.85
C VAL A 89 13.01 20.54 8.89
N ILE A 90 12.51 20.99 10.05
CA ILE A 90 12.20 22.40 10.32
C ILE A 90 13.11 22.90 11.45
N PRO A 91 13.93 23.94 11.22
CA PRO A 91 14.70 24.59 12.29
C PRO A 91 13.79 25.16 13.39
N GLU A 92 14.24 25.11 14.64
CA GLU A 92 13.42 25.53 15.79
C GLU A 92 12.90 26.96 15.67
N GLU A 93 13.70 27.88 15.14
CA GLU A 93 13.33 29.28 14.94
C GLU A 93 12.22 29.49 13.90
N LYS A 94 11.91 28.47 13.09
CA LYS A 94 10.86 28.52 12.06
C LYS A 94 9.57 27.82 12.47
N LYS A 95 9.45 27.34 13.71
CA LYS A 95 8.28 26.55 14.15
C LYS A 95 6.94 27.24 13.91
N ASP A 96 6.90 28.57 14.00
CA ASP A 96 5.67 29.37 13.91
C ASP A 96 5.40 29.94 12.50
N ASN A 97 6.29 29.70 11.52
CA ASN A 97 6.23 30.29 10.17
C ASN A 97 5.20 29.66 9.23
N PHE A 98 4.39 28.73 9.72
CA PHE A 98 3.41 27.98 8.93
C PHE A 98 1.99 28.37 9.33
N GLU A 99 1.06 28.29 8.38
CA GLU A 99 -0.37 28.54 8.61
C GLU A 99 -1.01 27.49 9.52
N PHE A 100 -0.38 26.32 9.66
CA PHE A 100 -0.75 25.25 10.57
C PHE A 100 0.26 25.13 11.72
N ASP A 101 -0.15 24.49 12.82
CA ASP A 101 0.78 24.11 13.88
C ASP A 101 1.60 22.90 13.39
N ILE A 102 2.93 23.01 13.40
CA ILE A 102 3.78 21.91 12.93
C ILE A 102 3.68 20.67 13.83
N GLN A 103 3.13 20.79 15.04
CA GLN A 103 2.93 19.71 16.01
C GLN A 103 1.48 19.16 15.98
N ASP A 104 0.64 19.62 15.07
CA ASP A 104 -0.69 19.07 14.84
C ASP A 104 -0.61 17.81 13.96
N ALA A 105 -0.87 16.65 14.56
CA ALA A 105 -0.86 15.35 13.87
C ALA A 105 -1.95 15.20 12.79
N THR A 106 -2.93 16.11 12.72
CA THR A 106 -3.91 16.16 11.61
C THR A 106 -3.37 16.86 10.37
N LYS A 107 -2.16 17.42 10.44
CA LYS A 107 -1.54 18.22 9.38
C LYS A 107 -0.30 17.52 8.81
N ILE A 108 -0.23 17.47 7.48
CA ILE A 108 1.00 17.19 6.74
C ILE A 108 1.87 18.45 6.69
N TRP A 109 3.16 18.27 6.44
CA TRP A 109 4.04 19.34 5.99
C TRP A 109 4.15 19.21 4.47
N PRO A 110 3.53 20.10 3.68
CA PRO A 110 3.59 20.02 2.23
C PRO A 110 5.04 19.99 1.73
N GLU A 111 5.35 19.07 0.80
CA GLU A 111 6.73 18.81 0.39
C GLU A 111 7.37 19.97 -0.39
N GLU A 112 6.57 20.87 -0.93
CA GLU A 112 7.00 22.12 -1.54
C GLU A 112 7.49 23.14 -0.50
N LEU A 113 6.99 23.08 0.74
CA LEU A 113 7.42 23.94 1.83
C LEU A 113 8.58 23.32 2.61
N VAL A 114 8.53 22.00 2.83
CA VAL A 114 9.56 21.26 3.56
C VAL A 114 9.89 20.00 2.76
N PRO A 115 10.93 19.99 1.92
CA PRO A 115 11.25 18.84 1.09
C PRO A 115 11.72 17.64 1.93
N ILE A 116 11.41 16.44 1.46
CA ILE A 116 11.92 15.19 2.03
C ILE A 116 13.38 15.01 1.63
N GLN A 117 14.25 14.83 2.62
CA GLN A 117 15.66 14.47 2.45
C GLN A 117 15.83 12.98 2.70
N TYR A 118 16.10 12.19 1.66
CA TYR A 118 16.34 10.76 1.78
C TYR A 118 17.75 10.49 2.29
N ILE A 119 17.87 9.80 3.43
CA ILE A 119 19.13 9.60 4.16
C ILE A 119 19.46 8.13 4.43
N GLY A 120 18.59 7.20 4.04
CA GLY A 120 18.80 5.77 4.24
C GLY A 120 17.81 4.89 3.49
N GLN A 121 17.84 3.59 3.81
CA GLN A 121 16.98 2.58 3.20
C GLN A 121 16.60 1.53 4.25
N LEU A 122 15.35 1.06 4.22
CA LEU A 122 14.87 -0.10 4.94
C LEU A 122 14.65 -1.24 3.93
N GLU A 123 15.23 -2.41 4.19
CA GLU A 123 14.99 -3.65 3.43
C GLU A 123 14.47 -4.72 4.39
N LEU A 124 13.44 -5.48 3.98
CA LEU A 124 13.00 -6.68 4.69
C LEU A 124 13.48 -7.92 3.91
N ASN A 125 14.42 -8.67 4.47
CA ASN A 125 15.10 -9.76 3.75
C ASN A 125 15.01 -11.13 4.41
N ARG A 126 14.22 -11.28 5.48
CA ARG A 126 14.02 -12.55 6.15
C ARG A 126 12.64 -12.63 6.80
N ASN A 127 11.96 -13.75 6.59
CA ASN A 127 10.73 -14.07 7.30
C ASN A 127 11.01 -14.49 8.75
N VAL A 128 9.97 -14.50 9.57
CA VAL A 128 10.03 -15.05 10.92
C VAL A 128 10.17 -16.57 10.87
N ASP A 129 10.88 -17.14 11.84
CA ASP A 129 10.99 -18.59 12.01
C ASP A 129 9.67 -19.16 12.59
N GLU A 130 9.05 -18.42 13.52
CA GLU A 130 7.76 -18.76 14.10
C GLU A 130 6.94 -17.50 14.39
N TYR A 131 5.70 -17.46 13.89
CA TYR A 131 4.85 -16.26 13.94
C TYR A 131 4.57 -15.78 15.37
N PHE A 132 4.18 -16.67 16.27
CA PHE A 132 3.75 -16.28 17.62
C PHE A 132 4.86 -15.65 18.48
N PRO A 133 6.02 -16.30 18.69
CA PRO A 133 7.07 -15.73 19.54
C PRO A 133 7.79 -14.51 18.94
N GLN A 134 7.61 -14.24 17.64
CA GLN A 134 8.24 -13.11 16.94
C GLN A 134 7.21 -12.04 16.56
N THR A 135 6.28 -12.33 15.65
CA THR A 135 5.31 -11.35 15.15
C THR A 135 4.22 -11.01 16.17
N GLU A 136 3.64 -12.01 16.85
CA GLU A 136 2.56 -11.73 17.81
C GLU A 136 3.09 -11.06 19.09
N GLN A 137 4.30 -11.42 19.51
CA GLN A 137 4.90 -10.94 20.76
C GLN A 137 5.80 -9.71 20.64
N VAL A 138 6.08 -9.21 19.43
CA VAL A 138 6.84 -7.96 19.28
C VAL A 138 6.07 -6.79 19.90
N ALA A 139 6.80 -5.88 20.55
CA ALA A 139 6.24 -4.71 21.21
C ALA A 139 6.95 -3.44 20.75
N PHE A 140 6.27 -2.64 19.92
CA PHE A 140 6.70 -1.30 19.53
C PHE A 140 6.15 -0.25 20.50
N CYS A 141 6.87 0.86 20.67
CA CYS A 141 6.49 1.94 21.57
C CYS A 141 7.10 3.27 21.10
N THR A 142 6.32 4.34 21.05
CA THR A 142 6.85 5.68 20.70
C THR A 142 7.86 6.19 21.73
N SER A 143 7.75 5.75 22.99
CA SER A 143 8.71 6.08 24.04
C SER A 143 10.11 5.46 23.82
N HIS A 144 10.26 4.54 22.87
CA HIS A 144 11.56 3.96 22.50
C HIS A 144 12.34 4.88 21.56
N ILE A 145 12.91 5.93 22.11
CA ILE A 145 13.86 6.82 21.43
C ILE A 145 15.30 6.56 21.91
N VAL A 146 16.27 7.08 21.16
CA VAL A 146 17.71 6.98 21.47
C VAL A 146 18.32 8.39 21.53
N PRO A 147 19.46 8.59 22.22
CA PRO A 147 20.15 9.89 22.24
C PRO A 147 20.31 10.48 20.83
N GLY A 148 19.94 11.76 20.68
CA GLY A 148 19.88 12.46 19.40
C GLY A 148 18.47 12.56 18.80
N ILE A 149 17.51 11.77 19.29
CA ILE A 149 16.08 11.90 18.99
C ILE A 149 15.35 12.26 20.27
N ASP A 150 14.42 13.20 20.22
CA ASP A 150 13.59 13.62 21.36
C ASP A 150 12.13 13.82 20.92
N PHE A 151 11.24 14.08 21.87
CA PHE A 151 9.83 14.36 21.61
C PHE A 151 9.59 15.83 21.31
N SER A 152 8.48 16.11 20.62
CA SER A 152 7.86 17.44 20.57
C SER A 152 6.67 17.49 21.53
N ASP A 153 6.02 18.65 21.64
CA ASP A 153 4.78 18.85 22.39
C ASP A 153 3.53 18.48 21.57
N ASP A 154 3.67 17.69 20.50
CA ASP A 154 2.53 17.12 19.76
C ASP A 154 1.59 16.39 20.75
N PRO A 155 0.35 16.88 20.95
CA PRO A 155 -0.52 16.40 22.02
C PRO A 155 -0.94 14.94 21.84
N LEU A 156 -0.92 14.43 20.59
CA LEU A 156 -1.19 13.02 20.32
C LEU A 156 0.03 12.16 20.68
N LEU A 157 1.24 12.61 20.36
CA LEU A 157 2.47 11.88 20.67
C LEU A 157 2.67 11.71 22.19
N VAL A 158 2.40 12.77 22.95
CA VAL A 158 2.51 12.75 24.42
C VAL A 158 1.63 11.66 25.03
N GLY A 159 0.38 11.55 24.59
CA GLY A 159 -0.54 10.48 25.05
C GLY A 159 -0.12 9.08 24.60
N ARG A 160 0.43 8.97 23.38
CA ARG A 160 0.95 7.70 22.84
C ARG A 160 2.10 7.14 23.68
N ASN A 161 3.03 7.99 24.11
CA ASN A 161 4.17 7.59 24.93
C ASN A 161 3.78 6.82 26.20
N PHE A 162 2.64 7.17 26.80
CA PHE A 162 2.06 6.45 27.92
C PHE A 162 1.48 5.08 27.51
N SER A 163 0.60 5.08 26.50
CA SER A 163 -0.23 3.93 26.13
C SER A 163 0.57 2.67 25.77
N TYR A 164 1.62 2.82 24.96
CA TYR A 164 2.37 1.67 24.47
C TYR A 164 3.11 0.90 25.55
N PHE A 165 3.48 1.52 26.67
CA PHE A 165 4.04 0.81 27.82
C PHE A 165 2.95 0.10 28.62
N ASP A 166 1.85 0.82 28.89
CA ASP A 166 0.72 0.34 29.69
C ASP A 166 0.08 -0.93 29.10
N THR A 167 -0.24 -0.92 27.80
CA THR A 167 -0.92 -2.06 27.14
C THR A 167 -0.11 -3.37 27.18
N GLN A 168 1.22 -3.31 27.25
CA GLN A 168 2.04 -4.53 27.28
C GLN A 168 1.90 -5.29 28.60
N ILE A 169 1.50 -4.61 29.68
CA ILE A 169 1.36 -5.23 30.99
C ILE A 169 0.31 -6.34 30.93
N SER A 170 -0.84 -6.09 30.30
CA SER A 170 -1.89 -7.09 30.13
C SER A 170 -1.65 -8.00 28.93
N ARG A 171 -1.08 -7.48 27.84
CA ARG A 171 -0.85 -8.25 26.61
C ARG A 171 0.26 -9.29 26.73
N LEU A 172 1.37 -8.94 27.37
CA LEU A 172 2.61 -9.73 27.41
C LEU A 172 3.17 -9.95 28.82
N GLY A 173 2.72 -9.16 29.81
CA GLY A 173 3.26 -9.18 31.17
C GLY A 173 4.39 -8.14 31.37
N PRO A 174 4.72 -7.77 32.63
CA PRO A 174 5.62 -6.65 32.93
C PRO A 174 7.08 -6.85 32.48
N ASN A 175 7.50 -8.09 32.21
CA ASN A 175 8.85 -8.41 31.71
C ASN A 175 8.88 -8.65 30.18
N TRP A 176 7.94 -8.11 29.41
CA TRP A 176 7.85 -8.26 27.95
C TRP A 176 9.14 -7.89 27.18
N GLN A 177 9.97 -7.02 27.76
CA GLN A 177 11.30 -6.65 27.21
C GLN A 177 12.33 -7.79 27.24
N GLU A 178 12.08 -8.86 28.01
CA GLU A 178 12.96 -10.04 28.06
C GLU A 178 12.64 -11.07 26.96
N LEU A 179 11.49 -10.94 26.28
CA LEU A 179 11.12 -11.81 25.16
C LEU A 179 12.13 -11.68 24.03
N PRO A 180 12.55 -12.78 23.37
CA PRO A 180 13.66 -12.77 22.41
C PRO A 180 13.60 -11.68 21.36
N ILE A 181 12.41 -11.42 20.80
CA ILE A 181 12.20 -10.43 19.73
C ILE A 181 12.27 -8.97 20.21
N ASN A 182 12.02 -8.72 21.51
CA ASN A 182 12.00 -7.36 22.09
C ASN A 182 13.32 -6.97 22.76
N ARG A 183 14.24 -7.92 22.96
CA ARG A 183 15.50 -7.65 23.66
C ARG A 183 16.39 -6.72 22.83
N PRO A 184 16.99 -5.69 23.44
CA PRO A 184 18.01 -4.91 22.77
C PRO A 184 19.23 -5.78 22.47
N VAL A 185 19.92 -5.47 21.36
CA VAL A 185 21.20 -6.10 20.98
C VAL A 185 22.41 -5.46 21.67
N CYS A 186 22.22 -4.35 22.38
CA CYS A 186 23.24 -3.70 23.20
C CYS A 186 23.14 -4.13 24.67
N PRO A 187 24.20 -3.92 25.48
CA PRO A 187 24.15 -4.17 26.91
C PRO A 187 23.02 -3.37 27.56
N TYR A 188 22.10 -4.06 28.22
CA TYR A 188 21.09 -3.45 29.09
C TYR A 188 21.39 -3.83 30.54
N MET A 189 21.56 -2.83 31.40
CA MET A 189 21.75 -3.04 32.83
C MET A 189 20.91 -2.07 33.64
N SER A 190 19.89 -2.59 34.33
CA SER A 190 19.17 -1.85 35.38
C SER A 190 19.40 -2.57 36.71
N LEU A 191 19.89 -1.85 37.72
CA LEU A 191 19.96 -2.39 39.08
C LEU A 191 18.65 -2.20 39.85
N VAL A 192 17.75 -1.33 39.37
CA VAL A 192 16.52 -0.95 40.08
C VAL A 192 15.30 -1.74 39.62
N ASN A 193 15.25 -2.13 38.34
CA ASN A 193 14.14 -2.95 37.83
C ASN A 193 14.39 -4.42 38.22
N ARG A 194 13.47 -4.98 39.01
CA ARG A 194 13.54 -6.35 39.57
C ARG A 194 12.18 -7.03 39.51
N ASP A 195 12.21 -8.34 39.70
CA ASP A 195 11.04 -9.19 39.88
C ASP A 195 10.07 -9.14 38.68
N GLY A 196 8.76 -9.15 38.94
CA GLY A 196 7.71 -9.22 37.92
C GLY A 196 7.46 -10.65 37.41
N GLN A 197 6.31 -10.85 36.78
CA GLN A 197 5.90 -12.14 36.21
C GLN A 197 6.90 -12.61 35.13
N MET A 198 7.16 -13.92 35.06
CA MET A 198 8.06 -14.54 34.06
C MET A 198 9.44 -13.88 33.98
N ARG A 199 10.04 -13.54 35.12
CA ARG A 199 11.40 -12.99 35.16
C ARG A 199 12.42 -14.06 34.76
N HIS A 200 13.11 -13.89 33.64
CA HIS A 200 14.16 -14.81 33.17
C HIS A 200 15.55 -14.37 33.61
N ARG A 201 15.82 -13.05 33.60
CA ARG A 201 17.14 -12.51 33.95
C ARG A 201 17.41 -12.57 35.45
N ILE A 202 18.45 -13.31 35.83
CA ILE A 202 18.99 -13.36 37.20
C ILE A 202 20.12 -12.31 37.33
N THR A 203 19.96 -11.35 38.23
CA THR A 203 20.96 -10.31 38.50
C THR A 203 21.70 -10.59 39.81
N LYS A 204 23.01 -10.84 39.74
CA LYS A 204 23.86 -11.02 40.94
C LYS A 204 24.12 -9.68 41.62
N GLY A 205 24.01 -9.63 42.94
CA GLY A 205 24.37 -8.44 43.72
C GLY A 205 23.71 -8.41 45.10
N LYS A 206 24.20 -7.51 45.97
CA LYS A 206 23.63 -7.26 47.31
C LYS A 206 22.79 -5.97 47.37
N VAL A 207 22.65 -5.27 46.25
CA VAL A 207 21.96 -3.98 46.13
C VAL A 207 21.08 -3.95 44.89
N ASN A 208 19.94 -3.26 45.00
CA ASN A 208 18.95 -3.06 43.93
C ASN A 208 18.41 -1.62 43.91
N TYR A 209 19.21 -0.66 44.38
CA TYR A 209 18.85 0.75 44.50
C TYR A 209 20.04 1.65 44.12
N TRP A 210 19.74 2.91 43.79
CA TRP A 210 20.72 3.96 43.51
C TRP A 210 20.28 5.28 44.17
N PRO A 211 21.19 6.09 44.75
CA PRO A 211 22.62 5.83 44.95
C PRO A 211 22.88 4.71 45.97
N ASN A 212 24.04 4.05 45.90
CA ASN A 212 24.42 2.98 46.84
C ASN A 212 25.91 3.03 47.21
N ARG A 213 26.26 2.40 48.35
CA ARG A 213 27.62 2.42 48.93
C ARG A 213 28.72 1.77 48.09
N PHE A 214 28.36 1.04 47.04
CA PHE A 214 29.31 0.35 46.16
C PHE A 214 29.50 1.10 44.84
N ASP A 215 28.80 2.21 44.63
CA ASP A 215 28.76 2.93 43.36
C ASP A 215 28.39 2.01 42.17
N ALA A 216 27.57 0.99 42.44
CA ALA A 216 27.21 0.00 41.43
C ALA A 216 26.13 0.54 40.49
N ASN A 217 26.36 0.41 39.18
CA ASN A 217 25.51 0.90 38.07
C ASN A 217 25.17 2.40 38.17
N PRO A 218 26.18 3.28 38.12
CA PRO A 218 25.96 4.73 38.12
C PRO A 218 25.29 5.18 36.81
N PRO A 219 24.48 6.25 36.82
CA PRO A 219 23.94 6.85 35.61
C PRO A 219 25.05 7.31 34.64
N SER A 220 24.86 7.07 33.34
CA SER A 220 25.73 7.65 32.31
C SER A 220 25.42 9.13 32.12
N SER A 221 26.45 9.97 32.16
CA SER A 221 26.29 11.40 31.82
C SER A 221 26.11 11.59 30.31
N PRO A 222 25.55 12.73 29.85
CA PRO A 222 25.37 12.98 28.42
C PRO A 222 26.68 12.93 27.62
N ALA A 223 27.80 13.37 28.22
CA ALA A 223 29.13 13.29 27.62
C ALA A 223 29.60 11.85 27.34
N HIS A 224 29.00 10.86 27.99
CA HIS A 224 29.27 9.42 27.79
C HIS A 224 28.08 8.70 27.15
N GLY A 225 27.22 9.41 26.41
CA GLY A 225 26.08 8.84 25.69
C GLY A 225 24.80 8.65 26.53
N GLY A 226 24.72 9.23 27.73
CA GLY A 226 23.47 9.30 28.49
C GLY A 226 22.41 10.12 27.77
N PHE A 227 21.15 9.68 27.79
CA PHE A 227 20.05 10.46 27.26
C PHE A 227 19.82 11.74 28.08
N ALA A 228 19.67 12.87 27.41
CA ALA A 228 19.27 14.14 28.02
C ALA A 228 18.17 14.77 27.18
N THR A 229 17.03 15.05 27.82
CA THR A 229 15.95 15.80 27.21
C THR A 229 16.40 17.21 26.88
N TYR A 230 16.02 17.69 25.69
CA TYR A 230 16.26 19.07 25.29
C TYR A 230 15.63 20.04 26.31
N PRO A 231 16.36 21.05 26.81
CA PRO A 231 15.85 21.96 27.84
C PRO A 231 14.88 23.01 27.26
N GLU A 232 13.73 22.55 26.76
CA GLU A 232 12.71 23.40 26.17
C GLU A 232 12.14 24.41 27.17
N LYS A 233 11.97 25.66 26.70
CA LYS A 233 11.31 26.71 27.48
C LYS A 233 9.80 26.53 27.46
N GLN A 234 9.27 25.97 28.54
CA GLN A 234 7.83 25.84 28.74
C GLN A 234 7.26 27.11 29.39
N ARG A 235 6.26 27.73 28.74
CA ARG A 235 5.50 28.88 29.25
C ARG A 235 4.02 28.71 28.94
N GLY A 236 3.18 28.77 29.96
CA GLY A 236 1.73 28.65 29.77
C GLY A 236 1.00 28.45 31.10
N VAL A 237 -0.29 28.13 30.99
CA VAL A 237 -1.15 27.75 32.11
C VAL A 237 -1.52 26.28 32.00
N LYS A 238 -1.73 25.61 33.14
CA LYS A 238 -2.27 24.25 33.14
C LYS A 238 -3.73 24.31 32.70
N ALA A 239 -4.02 23.88 31.48
CA ALA A 239 -5.36 23.89 30.90
C ALA A 239 -5.61 22.64 30.05
N ARG A 240 -6.89 22.30 29.86
CA ARG A 240 -7.33 21.30 28.87
C ARG A 240 -7.75 22.04 27.60
N ALA A 241 -6.76 22.49 26.84
CA ALA A 241 -6.96 23.27 25.63
C ALA A 241 -5.85 22.99 24.61
N LEU A 242 -6.12 23.31 23.35
CA LEU A 242 -5.15 23.30 22.26
C LEU A 242 -4.81 24.75 21.85
N SER A 243 -3.73 24.94 21.11
CA SER A 243 -3.40 26.25 20.54
C SER A 243 -4.40 26.65 19.44
N ASP A 244 -4.55 27.94 19.16
CA ASP A 244 -5.53 28.45 18.18
C ASP A 244 -5.34 27.85 16.78
N LYS A 245 -4.10 27.52 16.39
CA LYS A 245 -3.78 26.90 15.09
C LYS A 245 -4.40 25.50 14.90
N PHE A 246 -4.76 24.80 15.98
CA PHE A 246 -5.47 23.51 15.89
C PHE A 246 -6.93 23.65 15.45
N SER A 247 -7.50 24.87 15.47
CA SER A 247 -8.91 25.12 15.11
C SER A 247 -9.20 25.07 13.60
N GLU A 248 -8.15 25.04 12.76
CA GLU A 248 -8.29 24.84 11.32
C GLU A 248 -8.41 23.34 11.01
N HIS A 249 -9.52 22.93 10.36
CA HIS A 249 -9.83 21.51 10.13
C HIS A 249 -10.05 21.15 8.65
N PHE A 250 -9.99 22.11 7.72
CA PHE A 250 -10.53 21.94 6.37
C PHE A 250 -9.52 22.16 5.25
N ASN A 251 -8.56 23.08 5.42
CA ASN A 251 -7.63 23.48 4.35
C ASN A 251 -6.86 22.28 3.79
N GLN A 252 -6.35 21.41 4.66
CA GLN A 252 -5.60 20.23 4.19
C GLN A 252 -6.49 19.08 3.70
N ALA A 253 -7.77 19.05 4.08
CA ALA A 253 -8.72 18.13 3.47
C ALA A 253 -9.02 18.52 2.02
N GLN A 254 -9.20 19.84 1.77
CA GLN A 254 -9.30 20.41 0.42
C GLN A 254 -8.02 20.17 -0.37
N LEU A 255 -6.84 20.51 0.19
CA LEU A 255 -5.53 20.33 -0.45
C LEU A 255 -5.34 18.87 -0.92
N PHE A 256 -5.61 17.90 -0.04
CA PHE A 256 -5.48 16.48 -0.38
C PHE A 256 -6.41 16.12 -1.54
N TYR A 257 -7.72 16.41 -1.43
CA TYR A 257 -8.68 16.06 -2.46
C TYR A 257 -8.35 16.73 -3.79
N ASN A 258 -7.97 18.00 -3.79
CA ASN A 258 -7.59 18.74 -4.99
C ASN A 258 -6.41 18.09 -5.72
N SER A 259 -5.44 17.56 -4.96
CA SER A 259 -4.21 16.94 -5.47
C SER A 259 -4.41 15.55 -6.06
N LEU A 260 -5.57 14.94 -5.86
CA LEU A 260 -5.91 13.64 -6.43
C LEU A 260 -6.14 13.74 -7.95
N SER A 261 -5.69 12.71 -8.66
CA SER A 261 -6.03 12.49 -10.07
C SER A 261 -7.55 12.28 -10.27
N PRO A 262 -8.07 12.39 -11.50
CA PRO A 262 -9.50 12.16 -11.75
C PRO A 262 -10.01 10.79 -11.28
N ILE A 263 -9.22 9.73 -11.48
CA ILE A 263 -9.61 8.38 -11.05
C ILE A 263 -9.60 8.24 -9.52
N GLU A 264 -8.59 8.82 -8.84
CA GLU A 264 -8.56 8.82 -7.37
C GLU A 264 -9.74 9.61 -6.77
N LYS A 265 -10.16 10.72 -7.39
CA LYS A 265 -11.38 11.46 -6.98
C LYS A 265 -12.65 10.63 -7.19
N LEU A 266 -12.73 9.90 -8.30
CA LEU A 266 -13.83 8.97 -8.57
C LEU A 266 -13.90 7.89 -7.48
N HIS A 267 -12.77 7.24 -7.15
CA HIS A 267 -12.72 6.23 -6.10
C HIS A 267 -13.09 6.79 -4.72
N VAL A 268 -12.62 8.00 -4.37
CA VAL A 268 -13.05 8.67 -3.13
C VAL A 268 -14.57 8.85 -3.09
N SER A 269 -15.17 9.28 -4.21
CA SER A 269 -16.63 9.41 -4.29
C SER A 269 -17.35 8.06 -4.15
N LYS A 270 -16.81 6.98 -4.75
CA LYS A 270 -17.35 5.62 -4.63
C LYS A 270 -17.23 5.11 -3.19
N ALA A 271 -16.09 5.30 -2.54
CA ALA A 271 -15.83 4.89 -1.15
C ALA A 271 -16.78 5.59 -0.17
N PHE A 272 -16.89 6.92 -0.23
CA PHE A 272 -17.87 7.65 0.59
C PHE A 272 -19.31 7.18 0.32
N SER A 273 -19.66 6.92 -0.95
CA SER A 273 -21.00 6.42 -1.27
C SER A 273 -21.25 5.04 -0.66
N PHE A 274 -20.28 4.14 -0.77
CA PHE A 274 -20.37 2.79 -0.23
C PHE A 274 -20.48 2.79 1.30
N GLU A 275 -19.59 3.50 1.99
CA GLU A 275 -19.56 3.52 3.46
C GLU A 275 -20.83 4.15 4.05
N LEU A 276 -21.34 5.20 3.41
CA LEU A 276 -22.56 5.88 3.87
C LEU A 276 -23.84 5.15 3.48
N ASP A 277 -23.84 4.35 2.42
CA ASP A 277 -24.94 3.43 2.09
C ASP A 277 -25.16 2.39 3.20
N HIS A 278 -24.08 1.99 3.89
CA HIS A 278 -24.13 1.07 5.03
C HIS A 278 -24.47 1.77 6.37
N CYS A 279 -24.88 3.03 6.36
CA CYS A 279 -25.36 3.74 7.54
C CYS A 279 -26.89 3.77 7.57
N ASP A 280 -27.52 2.97 8.43
CA ASP A 280 -28.99 2.89 8.51
C ASP A 280 -29.66 4.20 9.01
N GLU A 281 -28.95 4.96 9.85
CA GLU A 281 -29.48 6.19 10.44
C GLU A 281 -29.39 7.37 9.46
N GLU A 282 -30.55 7.83 8.98
CA GLU A 282 -30.66 8.93 8.01
C GLU A 282 -29.88 10.20 8.38
N ILE A 283 -29.85 10.52 9.67
CA ILE A 283 -29.13 11.69 10.17
C ILE A 283 -27.62 11.58 9.92
N VAL A 284 -27.05 10.38 9.90
CA VAL A 284 -25.62 10.14 9.72
C VAL A 284 -25.21 10.45 8.29
N TYR A 285 -25.79 9.76 7.30
CA TYR A 285 -25.39 9.96 5.91
C TYR A 285 -25.75 11.36 5.40
N LYS A 286 -26.88 11.95 5.83
CA LYS A 286 -27.23 13.34 5.48
C LYS A 286 -26.20 14.34 5.98
N ARG A 287 -25.82 14.25 7.25
CA ARG A 287 -24.87 15.19 7.86
C ARG A 287 -23.48 15.03 7.26
N LEU A 288 -23.05 13.80 6.98
CA LEU A 288 -21.73 13.57 6.42
C LEU A 288 -21.67 13.98 4.95
N SER A 289 -22.69 13.67 4.14
CA SER A 289 -22.75 14.12 2.74
C SER A 289 -22.79 15.66 2.64
N GLU A 290 -23.52 16.34 3.53
CA GLU A 290 -23.51 17.81 3.64
C GLU A 290 -22.12 18.34 4.06
N ARG A 291 -21.45 17.67 5.01
CA ARG A 291 -20.11 18.05 5.48
C ARG A 291 -19.09 18.04 4.34
N LEU A 292 -19.19 17.11 3.39
CA LEU A 292 -18.27 17.04 2.25
C LEU A 292 -18.25 18.32 1.42
N ALA A 293 -19.30 19.16 1.47
CA ALA A 293 -19.34 20.42 0.75
C ALA A 293 -18.30 21.44 1.25
N VAL A 294 -17.72 21.24 2.44
CA VAL A 294 -16.57 22.01 2.91
C VAL A 294 -15.26 21.61 2.23
N VAL A 295 -15.17 20.39 1.70
CA VAL A 295 -14.01 19.88 0.97
C VAL A 295 -14.17 20.18 -0.51
N ASP A 296 -15.25 19.69 -1.12
CA ASP A 296 -15.55 19.92 -2.52
C ASP A 296 -17.06 19.80 -2.77
N LEU A 297 -17.62 20.78 -3.48
CA LEU A 297 -19.07 20.83 -3.71
C LEU A 297 -19.54 19.72 -4.64
N GLN A 298 -18.73 19.34 -5.64
CA GLN A 298 -19.13 18.32 -6.60
C GLN A 298 -19.08 16.93 -5.97
N LEU A 299 -18.04 16.63 -5.17
CA LEU A 299 -17.96 15.43 -4.35
C LEU A 299 -19.21 15.29 -3.47
N ALA A 300 -19.57 16.35 -2.75
CA ALA A 300 -20.71 16.34 -1.85
C ALA A 300 -22.05 16.09 -2.58
N LYS A 301 -22.23 16.70 -3.76
CA LYS A 301 -23.41 16.47 -4.61
C LYS A 301 -23.49 15.01 -5.10
N THR A 302 -22.38 14.46 -5.57
CA THR A 302 -22.31 13.07 -6.04
C THR A 302 -22.66 12.10 -4.91
N VAL A 303 -22.01 12.24 -3.75
CA VAL A 303 -22.25 11.36 -2.60
C VAL A 303 -23.68 11.52 -2.08
N ALA A 304 -24.17 12.74 -1.89
CA ALA A 304 -25.54 12.99 -1.43
C ALA A 304 -26.57 12.32 -2.35
N LYS A 305 -26.40 12.42 -3.69
CA LYS A 305 -27.28 11.78 -4.64
C LYS A 305 -27.28 10.25 -4.48
N ASN A 306 -26.12 9.64 -4.29
CA ASN A 306 -25.98 8.18 -4.21
C ASN A 306 -26.60 7.60 -2.93
N VAL A 307 -26.47 8.31 -1.81
CA VAL A 307 -26.85 7.80 -0.48
C VAL A 307 -28.19 8.32 0.04
N GLY A 308 -28.91 9.13 -0.77
CA GLY A 308 -30.19 9.73 -0.37
C GLY A 308 -30.04 10.95 0.57
N GLY A 309 -28.88 11.61 0.55
CA GLY A 309 -28.61 12.84 1.30
C GLY A 309 -29.22 14.10 0.68
N ASN A 310 -29.28 15.20 1.43
CA ASN A 310 -29.66 16.50 0.87
C ASN A 310 -28.55 17.02 -0.04
N THR A 311 -28.87 17.31 -1.30
CA THR A 311 -27.90 17.85 -2.26
C THR A 311 -27.50 19.29 -1.90
N PRO A 312 -26.23 19.54 -1.51
CA PRO A 312 -25.78 20.88 -1.16
C PRO A 312 -25.71 21.78 -2.39
N THR A 313 -26.15 23.03 -2.25
CA THR A 313 -26.15 24.03 -3.32
C THR A 313 -25.00 25.04 -3.22
N LYS A 314 -24.37 25.15 -2.04
CA LYS A 314 -23.26 26.07 -1.77
C LYS A 314 -22.21 25.41 -0.88
N ALA A 315 -20.94 25.79 -1.09
CA ALA A 315 -19.85 25.41 -0.21
C ALA A 315 -19.87 26.29 1.07
N PRO A 316 -19.80 25.71 2.27
CA PRO A 316 -19.71 26.48 3.52
C PRO A 316 -18.38 27.23 3.71
N LYS A 317 -17.33 26.77 3.02
CA LYS A 317 -15.98 27.35 2.98
C LYS A 317 -15.50 27.30 1.53
N GLU A 318 -14.84 28.36 1.08
CA GLU A 318 -14.24 28.40 -0.26
C GLU A 318 -13.12 27.35 -0.37
N ASN A 319 -13.00 26.72 -1.54
CA ASN A 319 -11.91 25.83 -1.88
C ASN A 319 -11.08 26.51 -2.98
N ASP A 320 -9.90 27.00 -2.60
CA ASP A 320 -9.00 27.77 -3.47
C ASP A 320 -8.33 26.93 -4.58
N GLY A 321 -8.62 25.63 -4.65
CA GLY A 321 -8.08 24.73 -5.69
C GLY A 321 -6.60 24.40 -5.55
N LYS A 322 -5.95 24.78 -4.44
CA LYS A 322 -4.53 24.50 -4.17
C LYS A 322 -4.26 22.99 -4.16
N THR A 323 -3.10 22.59 -4.69
CA THR A 323 -2.61 21.22 -4.74
C THR A 323 -1.20 21.13 -4.15
N SER A 324 -0.78 19.93 -3.77
CA SER A 324 0.56 19.63 -3.26
C SER A 324 1.02 18.27 -3.81
N LYS A 325 2.31 18.17 -4.09
CA LYS A 325 2.95 16.94 -4.60
C LYS A 325 3.08 15.90 -3.49
N GLY A 326 3.22 14.65 -3.88
CA GLY A 326 3.43 13.53 -2.97
C GLY A 326 2.15 13.04 -2.29
N LEU A 327 0.99 13.58 -2.67
CA LEU A 327 -0.31 13.19 -2.13
C LEU A 327 -1.00 12.15 -3.02
N SER A 328 -1.05 12.39 -4.34
CA SER A 328 -1.52 11.41 -5.31
C SER A 328 -0.58 10.20 -5.33
N GLN A 329 -1.13 9.00 -5.50
CA GLN A 329 -0.31 7.79 -5.71
C GLN A 329 0.44 7.85 -7.05
N PHE A 330 -0.09 8.59 -8.03
CA PHE A 330 0.54 8.75 -9.34
C PHE A 330 1.87 9.50 -9.29
N ASP A 331 2.11 10.30 -8.23
CA ASP A 331 3.41 10.93 -7.98
C ASP A 331 4.53 9.91 -7.68
N TYR A 332 4.15 8.65 -7.44
CA TYR A 332 5.05 7.54 -7.11
C TYR A 332 5.04 6.42 -8.16
N LEU A 333 4.45 6.67 -9.34
CA LEU A 333 4.51 5.74 -10.47
C LEU A 333 5.86 5.89 -11.20
N SER A 334 6.51 4.77 -11.51
CA SER A 334 7.77 4.78 -12.26
C SER A 334 7.54 5.03 -13.75
N ASP A 335 8.39 5.84 -14.37
CA ASP A 335 8.43 6.00 -15.83
C ASP A 335 8.97 4.74 -16.54
N THR A 336 9.75 3.92 -15.84
CA THR A 336 10.26 2.66 -16.37
C THR A 336 9.25 1.52 -16.20
N ALA A 337 9.22 0.59 -17.16
CA ALA A 337 8.40 -0.60 -17.07
C ALA A 337 8.99 -1.57 -16.03
N GLN A 338 8.34 -1.69 -14.87
CA GLN A 338 8.72 -2.63 -13.83
C GLN A 338 7.54 -3.54 -13.45
N ILE A 339 7.77 -4.84 -13.55
CA ILE A 339 6.78 -5.88 -13.19
C ILE A 339 7.30 -6.88 -12.16
N THR A 340 8.43 -6.57 -11.52
CA THR A 340 9.01 -7.38 -10.45
C THR A 340 7.97 -7.67 -9.37
N THR A 341 7.84 -8.94 -8.97
CA THR A 341 6.88 -9.48 -7.99
C THR A 341 5.40 -9.40 -8.38
N ARG A 342 5.05 -8.86 -9.56
CA ARG A 342 3.67 -8.91 -10.05
C ARG A 342 3.28 -10.36 -10.32
N ARG A 343 2.06 -10.74 -9.95
CA ARG A 343 1.51 -12.08 -10.14
C ARG A 343 0.74 -12.13 -11.47
N VAL A 344 1.13 -12.98 -12.41
CA VAL A 344 0.46 -13.12 -13.71
C VAL A 344 -0.11 -14.53 -13.84
N ALA A 345 -1.40 -14.63 -14.13
CA ALA A 345 -2.07 -15.90 -14.39
C ALA A 345 -2.00 -16.25 -15.88
N ILE A 346 -1.65 -17.50 -16.21
CA ILE A 346 -1.77 -18.06 -17.56
C ILE A 346 -2.85 -19.14 -17.54
N LEU A 347 -3.94 -18.92 -18.28
CA LEU A 347 -5.08 -19.84 -18.31
C LEU A 347 -4.87 -20.90 -19.40
N ILE A 348 -4.94 -22.18 -19.04
CA ILE A 348 -4.77 -23.29 -20.00
C ILE A 348 -5.77 -24.43 -19.78
N ALA A 349 -6.07 -25.16 -20.85
CA ALA A 349 -6.74 -26.46 -20.81
C ALA A 349 -6.14 -27.36 -21.90
N ASP A 350 -6.65 -28.59 -22.06
CA ASP A 350 -6.15 -29.50 -23.09
C ASP A 350 -6.24 -28.87 -24.49
N GLY A 351 -5.17 -28.99 -25.28
CA GLY A 351 -5.05 -28.41 -26.62
C GLY A 351 -4.44 -27.01 -26.67
N PHE A 352 -3.79 -26.53 -25.61
CA PHE A 352 -3.11 -25.24 -25.61
C PHE A 352 -1.87 -25.22 -26.49
N ASP A 353 -1.54 -24.04 -27.04
CA ASP A 353 -0.28 -23.85 -27.77
C ASP A 353 0.90 -23.77 -26.80
N LEU A 354 1.78 -24.77 -26.86
CA LEU A 354 2.90 -24.92 -25.94
C LEU A 354 3.91 -23.79 -26.06
N ASN A 355 4.20 -23.35 -27.29
CA ASN A 355 5.19 -22.31 -27.54
C ASN A 355 4.72 -20.96 -26.99
N SER A 356 3.48 -20.55 -27.29
CA SER A 356 2.88 -19.33 -26.71
C SER A 356 2.91 -19.34 -25.18
N TYR A 357 2.58 -20.49 -24.57
CA TYR A 357 2.61 -20.67 -23.12
C TYR A 357 4.03 -20.54 -22.56
N GLY A 358 4.98 -21.32 -23.10
CA GLY A 358 6.35 -21.42 -22.60
C GLY A 358 7.14 -20.13 -22.77
N ASP A 359 7.03 -19.50 -23.94
CA ASP A 359 7.72 -18.26 -24.27
C ASP A 359 7.21 -17.09 -23.40
N MET A 360 5.88 -16.96 -23.23
CA MET A 360 5.31 -15.92 -22.37
C MET A 360 5.72 -16.13 -20.90
N LYS A 361 5.61 -17.37 -20.40
CA LYS A 361 6.00 -17.69 -19.03
C LYS A 361 7.47 -17.33 -18.78
N SER A 362 8.35 -17.74 -19.70
CA SER A 362 9.78 -17.47 -19.61
C SER A 362 10.09 -15.98 -19.64
N ALA A 363 9.47 -15.25 -20.57
CA ALA A 363 9.69 -13.81 -20.72
C ALA A 363 9.24 -12.99 -19.50
N LEU A 364 8.08 -13.32 -18.91
CA LEU A 364 7.61 -12.66 -17.68
C LEU A 364 8.50 -13.01 -16.46
N GLN A 365 8.95 -14.27 -16.36
CA GLN A 365 9.87 -14.69 -15.29
C GLN A 365 11.23 -14.01 -15.39
N GLN A 366 11.75 -13.77 -16.60
CA GLN A 366 12.98 -13.00 -16.82
C GLN A 366 12.87 -11.54 -16.34
N GLN A 367 11.65 -11.00 -16.27
CA GLN A 367 11.34 -9.69 -15.70
C GLN A 367 11.01 -9.75 -14.20
N ASN A 368 11.27 -10.90 -13.55
CA ASN A 368 11.01 -11.17 -12.14
C ASN A 368 9.53 -11.12 -11.73
N ALA A 369 8.60 -11.40 -12.65
CA ALA A 369 7.19 -11.60 -12.32
C ALA A 369 6.95 -13.03 -11.81
N PHE A 370 5.99 -13.19 -10.89
CA PHE A 370 5.52 -14.50 -10.44
C PHE A 370 4.45 -15.00 -11.40
N VAL A 371 4.76 -16.03 -12.17
CA VAL A 371 3.86 -16.55 -13.21
C VAL A 371 3.23 -17.85 -12.74
N PHE A 372 1.89 -17.88 -12.71
CA PHE A 372 1.10 -19.01 -12.25
C PHE A 372 0.27 -19.58 -13.39
N THR A 373 0.32 -20.89 -13.53
CA THR A 373 -0.45 -21.66 -14.52
C THR A 373 -1.77 -22.10 -13.90
N ILE A 374 -2.89 -21.64 -14.46
CA ILE A 374 -4.22 -21.96 -13.99
C ILE A 374 -4.91 -22.86 -15.02
N GLY A 375 -5.14 -24.10 -14.64
CA GLY A 375 -5.63 -25.13 -15.55
C GLY A 375 -7.10 -25.49 -15.40
N SER A 376 -7.63 -26.23 -16.37
CA SER A 376 -8.88 -26.99 -16.20
C SER A 376 -8.78 -28.03 -15.08
N GLN A 377 -7.58 -28.56 -14.81
CA GLN A 377 -7.32 -29.57 -13.79
C GLN A 377 -5.88 -29.50 -13.27
N ARG A 378 -5.68 -29.92 -12.01
CA ARG A 378 -4.36 -29.94 -11.35
C ARG A 378 -3.56 -31.23 -11.58
N GLN A 379 -4.15 -32.25 -12.20
CA GLN A 379 -3.45 -33.48 -12.57
C GLN A 379 -2.60 -33.35 -13.86
N GLY A 380 -2.65 -32.17 -14.49
CA GLY A 380 -1.94 -31.82 -15.72
C GLY A 380 -2.86 -31.71 -16.93
N VAL A 381 -2.49 -30.82 -17.86
CA VAL A 381 -3.19 -30.58 -19.14
C VAL A 381 -2.21 -30.83 -20.28
N THR A 382 -2.72 -31.33 -21.40
CA THR A 382 -1.93 -31.75 -22.55
C THR A 382 -1.97 -30.66 -23.61
N SER A 383 -0.81 -30.22 -24.10
CA SER A 383 -0.71 -29.23 -25.19
C SER A 383 -1.23 -29.80 -26.51
N GLY A 384 -1.43 -28.93 -27.50
CA GLY A 384 -1.74 -29.35 -28.87
C GLY A 384 -0.64 -30.21 -29.51
N SER A 385 0.60 -30.12 -29.01
CA SER A 385 1.75 -30.95 -29.43
C SER A 385 1.88 -32.26 -28.65
N GLY A 386 1.03 -32.51 -27.64
CA GLY A 386 1.04 -33.74 -26.84
C GLY A 386 1.84 -33.68 -25.54
N GLU A 387 2.45 -32.54 -25.21
CA GLU A 387 3.23 -32.39 -23.97
C GLU A 387 2.33 -32.06 -22.78
N LYS A 388 2.61 -32.67 -21.62
CA LYS A 388 1.82 -32.48 -20.41
C LYS A 388 2.44 -31.42 -19.50
N VAL A 389 1.70 -30.37 -19.19
CA VAL A 389 2.05 -29.35 -18.18
C VAL A 389 1.19 -29.52 -16.95
N ILE A 390 1.77 -29.42 -15.75
CA ILE A 390 1.03 -29.47 -14.47
C ILE A 390 0.72 -28.04 -14.02
N PRO A 391 -0.56 -27.62 -14.00
CA PRO A 391 -0.93 -26.29 -13.51
C PRO A 391 -0.69 -26.12 -12.01
N ASP A 392 -0.27 -24.91 -11.62
CA ASP A 392 -0.10 -24.51 -10.23
C ASP A 392 -1.43 -24.55 -9.48
N HIS A 393 -2.53 -24.19 -10.15
CA HIS A 393 -3.90 -24.29 -9.62
C HIS A 393 -4.90 -24.69 -10.71
N HIS A 394 -6.10 -25.09 -10.31
CA HIS A 394 -7.22 -25.31 -11.22
C HIS A 394 -8.24 -24.17 -11.11
N PHE A 395 -9.09 -23.96 -12.13
CA PHE A 395 -9.99 -22.79 -12.19
C PHE A 395 -10.83 -22.55 -10.92
N PRO A 396 -11.55 -23.53 -10.33
CA PRO A 396 -12.28 -23.28 -9.09
C PRO A 396 -11.44 -22.84 -7.88
N GLY A 397 -10.15 -23.22 -7.83
CA GLY A 397 -9.28 -22.97 -6.68
C GLY A 397 -8.67 -21.57 -6.63
N MET A 398 -8.77 -20.79 -7.70
CA MET A 398 -8.23 -19.43 -7.78
C MET A 398 -9.21 -18.48 -8.49
N ARG A 399 -9.06 -17.18 -8.30
CA ARG A 399 -9.82 -16.12 -9.00
C ARG A 399 -8.88 -15.04 -9.51
N SER A 400 -9.36 -14.23 -10.46
CA SER A 400 -8.51 -13.22 -11.09
C SER A 400 -8.06 -12.16 -10.09
N THR A 401 -8.86 -11.89 -9.05
CA THR A 401 -8.58 -11.08 -7.86
C THR A 401 -7.18 -11.30 -7.28
N LEU A 402 -6.66 -12.53 -7.30
CA LEU A 402 -5.37 -12.89 -6.67
C LEU A 402 -4.15 -12.60 -7.57
N PHE A 403 -4.38 -12.09 -8.77
CA PHE A 403 -3.36 -11.81 -9.79
C PHE A 403 -3.43 -10.35 -10.27
N ASP A 404 -2.30 -9.82 -10.73
CA ASP A 404 -2.17 -8.49 -11.30
C ASP A 404 -2.55 -8.45 -12.80
N ALA A 405 -2.42 -9.57 -13.52
CA ALA A 405 -2.77 -9.66 -14.94
C ALA A 405 -3.05 -11.10 -15.39
N THR A 406 -3.68 -11.23 -16.56
CA THR A 406 -4.07 -12.52 -17.15
C THR A 406 -3.56 -12.65 -18.58
N PHE A 407 -2.97 -13.80 -18.93
CA PHE A 407 -2.63 -14.19 -20.29
C PHE A 407 -3.36 -15.48 -20.69
N VAL A 408 -3.83 -15.55 -21.93
CA VAL A 408 -4.45 -16.73 -22.54
C VAL A 408 -3.70 -17.09 -23.84
N PRO A 409 -2.97 -18.21 -23.89
CA PRO A 409 -2.31 -18.64 -25.12
C PRO A 409 -3.32 -19.10 -26.17
N GLY A 410 -2.89 -19.22 -27.42
CA GLY A 410 -3.73 -19.80 -28.47
C GLY A 410 -3.94 -21.31 -28.32
N GLY A 411 -4.55 -21.91 -29.34
CA GLY A 411 -4.80 -23.34 -29.46
C GLY A 411 -6.25 -23.76 -29.21
N LYS A 412 -6.52 -25.05 -29.46
CA LYS A 412 -7.87 -25.65 -29.38
C LYS A 412 -8.47 -25.65 -27.98
N HIS A 413 -7.67 -25.41 -26.94
CA HIS A 413 -8.17 -25.31 -25.57
C HIS A 413 -9.26 -24.24 -25.42
N VAL A 414 -9.29 -23.24 -26.32
CA VAL A 414 -10.20 -22.11 -26.23
C VAL A 414 -11.67 -22.59 -26.28
N ASP A 415 -11.96 -23.69 -26.98
CA ASP A 415 -13.28 -24.32 -26.98
C ASP A 415 -13.69 -24.84 -25.60
N VAL A 416 -12.72 -25.31 -24.81
CA VAL A 416 -12.92 -25.75 -23.43
C VAL A 416 -13.13 -24.54 -22.52
N LEU A 417 -12.33 -23.49 -22.66
CA LEU A 417 -12.47 -22.26 -21.87
C LEU A 417 -13.81 -21.56 -22.14
N ALA A 418 -14.26 -21.51 -23.40
CA ALA A 418 -15.54 -20.92 -23.78
C ALA A 418 -16.75 -21.63 -23.14
N LYS A 419 -16.61 -22.92 -22.80
CA LYS A 419 -17.64 -23.72 -22.11
C LYS A 419 -17.47 -23.70 -20.58
N ASN A 420 -16.41 -23.12 -20.05
CA ASN A 420 -16.14 -23.05 -18.62
C ASN A 420 -16.58 -21.70 -18.05
N GLY A 421 -17.58 -21.72 -17.16
CA GLY A 421 -18.11 -20.50 -16.54
C GLY A 421 -17.07 -19.69 -15.76
N ILE A 422 -16.15 -20.35 -15.06
CA ILE A 422 -15.11 -19.71 -14.27
C ILE A 422 -14.06 -19.06 -15.17
N ALA A 423 -13.64 -19.73 -16.25
CA ALA A 423 -12.70 -19.15 -17.20
C ALA A 423 -13.28 -17.91 -17.90
N LYS A 424 -14.57 -17.95 -18.27
CA LYS A 424 -15.27 -16.77 -18.82
C LYS A 424 -15.31 -15.62 -17.83
N HIS A 425 -15.75 -15.91 -16.61
CA HIS A 425 -15.82 -14.93 -15.53
C HIS A 425 -14.44 -14.36 -15.19
N TRP A 426 -13.37 -15.15 -15.26
CA TRP A 426 -12.00 -14.67 -15.02
C TRP A 426 -11.62 -13.50 -15.94
N ILE A 427 -12.00 -13.56 -17.21
CA ILE A 427 -11.72 -12.48 -18.17
C ILE A 427 -12.58 -11.25 -17.87
N ALA A 428 -13.87 -11.43 -17.61
CA ALA A 428 -14.77 -10.34 -17.23
C ALA A 428 -14.32 -9.64 -15.94
N GLU A 429 -13.98 -10.43 -14.91
CA GLU A 429 -13.48 -9.95 -13.61
C GLU A 429 -12.13 -9.25 -13.75
N SER A 430 -11.20 -9.82 -14.52
CA SER A 430 -9.93 -9.13 -14.84
C SER A 430 -10.19 -7.78 -15.51
N PHE A 431 -11.18 -7.71 -16.40
CA PHE A 431 -11.47 -6.48 -17.13
C PHE A 431 -12.07 -5.41 -16.21
N ALA A 432 -13.09 -5.78 -15.44
CA ALA A 432 -13.80 -4.92 -14.50
C ALA A 432 -12.88 -4.45 -13.36
N HIS A 433 -11.93 -5.29 -12.92
CA HIS A 433 -10.89 -4.89 -11.97
C HIS A 433 -9.72 -4.16 -12.64
N LEU A 434 -9.88 -3.69 -13.88
CA LEU A 434 -8.91 -2.85 -14.60
C LEU A 434 -7.56 -3.51 -14.88
N LYS A 435 -7.48 -4.84 -14.77
CA LYS A 435 -6.22 -5.58 -14.94
C LYS A 435 -5.85 -5.71 -16.41
N PRO A 436 -4.56 -5.70 -16.75
CA PRO A 436 -4.11 -6.06 -18.08
C PRO A 436 -4.52 -7.49 -18.45
N ILE A 437 -5.01 -7.64 -19.68
CA ILE A 437 -5.41 -8.94 -20.24
C ILE A 437 -4.68 -9.09 -21.56
N ALA A 438 -4.03 -10.24 -21.77
CA ALA A 438 -3.39 -10.54 -23.03
C ALA A 438 -3.85 -11.87 -23.62
N GLY A 439 -3.92 -11.96 -24.95
CA GLY A 439 -4.17 -13.22 -25.62
C GLY A 439 -3.77 -13.22 -27.09
N VAL A 440 -3.44 -14.40 -27.59
CA VAL A 440 -2.96 -14.59 -28.97
C VAL A 440 -3.82 -15.59 -29.73
N ASN A 441 -3.91 -15.40 -31.04
CA ASN A 441 -4.59 -16.30 -31.97
C ASN A 441 -6.04 -16.61 -31.54
N GLU A 442 -6.40 -17.87 -31.31
CA GLU A 442 -7.77 -18.28 -30.94
C GLU A 442 -8.26 -17.61 -29.64
N ALA A 443 -7.35 -17.23 -28.74
CA ALA A 443 -7.70 -16.56 -27.50
C ALA A 443 -8.25 -15.14 -27.70
N VAL A 444 -7.94 -14.48 -28.82
CA VAL A 444 -8.42 -13.13 -29.14
C VAL A 444 -9.94 -13.10 -29.18
N ASP A 445 -10.55 -14.04 -29.89
CA ASP A 445 -12.01 -14.15 -30.00
C ASP A 445 -12.66 -14.55 -28.68
N PHE A 446 -11.99 -15.37 -27.87
CA PHE A 446 -12.48 -15.72 -26.54
C PHE A 446 -12.52 -14.51 -25.61
N ILE A 447 -11.44 -13.71 -25.56
CA ILE A 447 -11.38 -12.49 -24.77
C ILE A 447 -12.45 -11.50 -25.25
N ARG A 448 -12.52 -11.28 -26.58
CA ARG A 448 -13.50 -10.39 -27.20
C ARG A 448 -14.93 -10.73 -26.82
N LYS A 449 -15.30 -12.02 -26.81
CA LYS A 449 -16.65 -12.46 -26.45
C LYS A 449 -17.02 -12.21 -24.98
N GLN A 450 -16.04 -12.18 -24.07
CA GLN A 450 -16.33 -12.02 -22.64
C GLN A 450 -16.37 -10.55 -22.21
N ILE A 451 -15.62 -9.70 -22.88
CA ILE A 451 -15.68 -8.25 -22.68
C ILE A 451 -16.89 -7.70 -23.44
N ASN A 452 -17.04 -8.06 -24.72
CA ASN A 452 -18.20 -7.73 -25.57
C ASN A 452 -18.61 -6.25 -25.57
N LEU A 453 -17.62 -5.34 -25.59
CA LEU A 453 -17.83 -3.90 -25.72
C LEU A 453 -17.27 -3.39 -27.04
N ASP A 454 -18.06 -2.59 -27.76
CA ASP A 454 -17.66 -2.00 -29.05
C ASP A 454 -16.49 -1.02 -28.90
N ALA A 455 -16.37 -0.36 -27.74
CA ALA A 455 -15.27 0.56 -27.45
C ALA A 455 -13.91 -0.14 -27.40
N VAL A 456 -13.86 -1.41 -26.97
CA VAL A 456 -12.63 -2.18 -26.85
C VAL A 456 -12.30 -2.81 -28.20
N LYS A 457 -11.09 -2.53 -28.71
CA LYS A 457 -10.64 -3.01 -30.01
C LYS A 457 -9.67 -4.18 -29.85
N TYR A 458 -9.75 -5.11 -30.78
CA TYR A 458 -8.97 -6.36 -30.78
C TYR A 458 -8.15 -6.46 -32.07
N ALA A 459 -7.13 -7.31 -32.06
CA ALA A 459 -6.31 -7.56 -33.22
C ALA A 459 -7.13 -8.14 -34.38
N SER A 460 -6.79 -7.71 -35.59
CA SER A 460 -7.12 -8.40 -36.84
C SER A 460 -5.86 -9.12 -37.35
N ASP A 461 -6.02 -10.06 -38.29
CA ASP A 461 -4.92 -10.89 -38.80
C ASP A 461 -3.62 -10.11 -39.06
N GLY A 462 -2.52 -10.60 -38.47
CA GLY A 462 -1.17 -10.07 -38.64
C GLY A 462 -0.85 -8.78 -37.88
N GLN A 463 -1.72 -8.30 -36.99
CA GLN A 463 -1.49 -7.08 -36.21
C GLN A 463 -1.49 -7.33 -34.70
N VAL A 464 -0.72 -6.53 -33.97
CA VAL A 464 -0.82 -6.37 -32.51
C VAL A 464 -1.78 -5.23 -32.23
N LYS A 465 -2.68 -5.41 -31.27
CA LYS A 465 -3.62 -4.37 -30.86
C LYS A 465 -3.68 -4.29 -29.34
N GLU A 466 -3.34 -3.12 -28.82
CA GLU A 466 -3.68 -2.70 -27.46
C GLU A 466 -4.93 -1.80 -27.52
N SER A 467 -5.85 -2.03 -26.59
CA SER A 467 -7.01 -1.18 -26.35
C SER A 467 -7.44 -1.31 -24.90
N TYR A 468 -7.36 -0.21 -24.14
CA TYR A 468 -7.69 -0.19 -22.72
C TYR A 468 -6.94 -1.26 -21.92
N GLY A 469 -5.66 -1.50 -22.15
CA GLY A 469 -4.89 -2.54 -21.46
C GLY A 469 -5.28 -3.99 -21.82
N VAL A 470 -6.10 -4.18 -22.85
CA VAL A 470 -6.33 -5.48 -23.49
C VAL A 470 -5.38 -5.58 -24.68
N VAL A 471 -4.40 -6.48 -24.60
CA VAL A 471 -3.36 -6.64 -25.61
C VAL A 471 -3.61 -7.94 -26.38
N THR A 472 -3.88 -7.85 -27.67
CA THR A 472 -4.20 -9.01 -28.51
C THR A 472 -3.33 -9.05 -29.75
N ALA A 473 -3.07 -10.24 -30.29
CA ALA A 473 -2.33 -10.39 -31.53
C ALA A 473 -2.65 -11.71 -32.25
N HIS A 474 -2.47 -11.71 -33.58
CA HIS A 474 -2.44 -12.92 -34.39
C HIS A 474 -1.04 -13.12 -34.97
N GLY A 475 -0.48 -14.32 -34.86
CA GLY A 475 0.85 -14.63 -35.39
C GLY A 475 1.58 -15.76 -34.68
N ALA A 476 2.80 -16.00 -35.15
CA ALA A 476 3.67 -17.02 -34.56
C ALA A 476 4.25 -16.56 -33.21
N PRO A 477 4.29 -17.42 -32.18
CA PRO A 477 4.80 -17.05 -30.84
C PRO A 477 6.19 -16.45 -30.87
N ALA A 478 7.10 -17.02 -31.67
CA ALA A 478 8.48 -16.57 -31.83
C ALA A 478 8.61 -15.12 -32.35
N GLN A 479 7.57 -14.57 -32.99
CA GLN A 479 7.53 -13.17 -33.44
C GLN A 479 6.87 -12.26 -32.40
N LEU A 480 5.85 -12.76 -31.72
CA LEU A 480 5.04 -11.96 -30.78
C LEU A 480 5.69 -11.79 -29.40
N LEU A 481 6.55 -12.72 -29.00
CA LEU A 481 7.08 -12.83 -27.63
C LEU A 481 8.56 -12.43 -27.53
N GLN A 482 9.03 -11.60 -28.46
CA GLN A 482 10.36 -10.98 -28.40
C GLN A 482 10.32 -9.76 -27.49
N VAL A 483 10.97 -9.86 -26.34
CA VAL A 483 11.06 -8.75 -25.37
C VAL A 483 12.12 -7.76 -25.81
N SER A 484 11.74 -6.50 -25.95
CA SER A 484 12.68 -5.41 -26.27
C SER A 484 13.51 -5.03 -25.04
N SER A 485 14.71 -4.50 -25.28
CA SER A 485 15.57 -3.98 -24.20
C SER A 485 14.98 -2.75 -23.50
N ASN A 486 14.15 -1.97 -24.20
CA ASN A 486 13.46 -0.80 -23.68
C ASN A 486 11.96 -0.96 -23.89
N ILE A 487 11.21 -1.06 -22.78
CA ILE A 487 9.75 -1.16 -22.78
C ILE A 487 9.18 0.17 -22.29
N GLY A 488 8.28 0.76 -23.05
CA GLY A 488 7.67 2.06 -22.77
C GLY A 488 6.27 2.19 -23.38
N SER A 489 5.67 3.36 -23.22
CA SER A 489 4.34 3.68 -23.75
C SER A 489 4.23 3.54 -25.28
N GLU A 490 5.34 3.73 -26.00
CA GLU A 490 5.39 3.66 -27.47
C GLU A 490 5.73 2.26 -28.02
N SER A 491 5.91 1.27 -27.15
CA SER A 491 6.22 -0.10 -27.55
C SER A 491 5.13 -0.66 -28.47
N LYS A 492 5.56 -1.37 -29.54
CA LYS A 492 4.67 -1.96 -30.55
C LYS A 492 4.60 -3.49 -30.52
N GLY A 493 5.60 -4.12 -29.89
CA GLY A 493 5.62 -5.58 -29.69
C GLY A 493 4.51 -6.01 -28.75
N PHE A 494 3.91 -7.19 -29.01
CA PHE A 494 2.83 -7.72 -28.20
C PHE A 494 3.23 -7.90 -26.73
N ILE A 495 4.37 -8.55 -26.48
CA ILE A 495 4.82 -8.75 -25.11
C ILE A 495 5.24 -7.46 -24.42
N ASP A 496 5.89 -6.54 -25.14
CA ASP A 496 6.31 -5.25 -24.58
C ASP A 496 5.08 -4.41 -24.16
N GLN A 497 4.03 -4.39 -24.99
CA GLN A 497 2.78 -3.73 -24.63
C GLN A 497 2.13 -4.38 -23.41
N PHE A 498 2.14 -5.71 -23.31
CA PHE A 498 1.59 -6.39 -22.13
C PHE A 498 2.38 -6.07 -20.86
N ILE A 499 3.72 -6.15 -20.90
CA ILE A 499 4.60 -5.78 -19.78
C ILE A 499 4.39 -4.32 -19.39
N TRP A 500 4.30 -3.41 -20.36
CA TRP A 500 4.01 -2.01 -20.12
C TRP A 500 2.70 -1.84 -19.36
N GLN A 501 1.61 -2.46 -19.81
CA GLN A 501 0.30 -2.37 -19.15
C GLN A 501 0.33 -2.95 -17.72
N ILE A 502 1.05 -4.04 -17.47
CA ILE A 502 1.27 -4.58 -16.11
C ILE A 502 2.02 -3.56 -15.24
N SER A 503 3.03 -2.89 -15.80
CA SER A 503 3.82 -1.90 -15.06
C SER A 503 3.02 -0.64 -14.69
N ARG A 504 1.96 -0.33 -15.45
CA ARG A 504 1.01 0.76 -15.13
C ARG A 504 0.00 0.37 -14.05
N HIS A 505 0.12 -0.85 -13.50
CA HIS A 505 -0.73 -1.45 -12.48
C HIS A 505 -2.15 -1.79 -12.93
N ARG A 506 -2.90 -0.81 -13.44
CA ARG A 506 -4.27 -0.92 -13.93
C ARG A 506 -4.50 0.01 -15.11
N ASN A 507 -5.52 -0.29 -15.91
CA ASN A 507 -6.01 0.62 -16.95
C ASN A 507 -7.18 1.47 -16.41
N TRP A 508 -6.86 2.60 -15.79
CA TRP A 508 -7.82 3.53 -15.17
C TRP A 508 -8.82 4.12 -16.17
N GLN A 509 -8.45 4.21 -17.45
CA GLN A 509 -9.31 4.77 -18.49
C GLN A 509 -10.58 3.93 -18.70
N ARG A 510 -10.54 2.60 -18.46
CA ARG A 510 -11.74 1.75 -18.51
C ARG A 510 -12.82 2.23 -17.54
N GLU A 511 -12.43 2.67 -16.36
CA GLU A 511 -13.39 3.13 -15.35
C GLU A 511 -13.82 4.58 -15.60
N LEU A 512 -12.90 5.44 -16.03
CA LEU A 512 -13.21 6.83 -16.37
C LEU A 512 -14.21 6.93 -17.53
N ASP A 513 -14.16 6.00 -18.48
CA ASP A 513 -15.09 5.93 -19.60
C ASP A 513 -16.35 5.08 -19.31
N GLY A 514 -16.50 4.59 -18.07
CA GLY A 514 -17.68 3.82 -17.62
C GLY A 514 -17.77 2.39 -18.15
N LEU A 515 -16.74 1.89 -18.84
CA LEU A 515 -16.76 0.57 -19.48
C LEU A 515 -16.89 -0.58 -18.47
N VAL A 516 -16.40 -0.39 -17.24
CA VAL A 516 -16.52 -1.41 -16.19
C VAL A 516 -17.95 -1.59 -15.69
N ASP A 517 -18.79 -0.56 -15.78
CA ASP A 517 -20.19 -0.62 -15.34
C ASP A 517 -21.07 -1.37 -16.37
N GLU A 518 -20.54 -1.62 -17.57
CA GLU A 518 -21.22 -2.37 -18.66
C GLU A 518 -20.93 -3.88 -18.62
N ILE A 519 -20.07 -4.35 -17.71
CA ILE A 519 -19.64 -5.75 -17.63
C ILE A 519 -20.09 -6.37 -16.31
N ALA A 520 -20.72 -7.55 -16.40
CA ALA A 520 -21.07 -8.36 -15.24
C ALA A 520 -19.86 -9.20 -14.81
N ALA A 521 -19.25 -8.82 -13.68
CA ALA A 521 -17.98 -9.34 -13.17
C ALA A 521 -18.01 -9.63 -11.67
#